data_AF-A0A382N9H2-F1
#
_entry.id   AF-A0A382N9H2-F1
#
_cell.length_a   1.000
_cell.length_b   1.000
_cell.length_c   1.000
_cell.angle_alpha   90.00
_cell.angle_beta   90.00
_cell.angle_gamma   90.00
#
_symmetry.space_group_name_H-M   'P 1'
#
loop_
_entity.id
_entity.type
_entity.pdbx_description
1 polymer ?
#
loop_
_entity_poly.entity_id
_entity_poly.type
_entity_poly.pdbx_seq_one_letter_code
_entity_poly.pdbx_strand_id
1 'polypeptide(L)'
;MSHGLDRLLEQARIISVGDCESIQEILERHNKSMWVHFSPFLVSYSLPPRRSLYLLEVEGSLVLIQVNVRNGETRTDLLFPPVPYTDRINSWLTTLPEIVGQEDVRIIWVDEEEISQLRLEFDENLAWDEKGVEYIYEPEKVWTMEGSEFRDMRKRVRKAEKNFPDFMDLSVDNIFECQELLKKWRSLQGRKNSFLLDWGYTRAALNNFHRFSTENLYGWCVKVEGNVEAFALAGPINE
;
A
#
# COMPACT_ATOMS: atom_id res chain seq x y z
N MET A 1 -8.36 -25.56 3.23
CA MET A 1 -8.73 -24.38 4.03
C MET A 1 -9.42 -24.86 5.28
N SER A 2 -9.20 -24.21 6.43
CA SER A 2 -9.91 -24.57 7.66
C SER A 2 -11.39 -24.17 7.53
N HIS A 3 -12.28 -24.90 8.19
CA HIS A 3 -13.72 -24.57 8.16
C HIS A 3 -14.02 -23.22 8.83
N GLY A 4 -13.12 -22.75 9.72
CA GLY A 4 -13.21 -21.43 10.33
C GLY A 4 -12.85 -20.28 9.37
N LEU A 5 -11.81 -20.46 8.54
CA LEU A 5 -11.43 -19.47 7.53
C LEU A 5 -12.54 -19.25 6.50
N ASP A 6 -13.16 -20.31 6.02
CA ASP A 6 -14.25 -20.20 5.04
C ASP A 6 -15.41 -19.36 5.60
N ARG A 7 -15.84 -19.63 6.85
CA ARG A 7 -16.89 -18.84 7.54
C ARG A 7 -16.50 -17.39 7.80
N LEU A 8 -15.22 -17.13 8.09
CA LEU A 8 -14.71 -15.78 8.26
C LEU A 8 -14.77 -15.01 6.94
N LEU A 9 -14.37 -15.65 5.84
CA LEU A 9 -14.36 -15.05 4.51
C LEU A 9 -15.77 -14.89 3.91
N GLU A 10 -16.76 -15.68 4.34
CA GLU A 10 -18.18 -15.50 3.98
C GLU A 10 -18.75 -14.15 4.46
N GLN A 11 -18.20 -13.61 5.56
CA GLN A 11 -18.59 -12.30 6.12
C GLN A 11 -17.72 -11.17 5.57
N ALA A 12 -16.68 -11.50 4.81
CA ALA A 12 -15.74 -10.57 4.24
C ALA A 12 -16.05 -10.27 2.77
N ARG A 13 -15.48 -9.18 2.25
CA ARG A 13 -15.40 -8.96 0.81
C ARG A 13 -13.98 -8.64 0.40
N ILE A 14 -13.60 -8.99 -0.83
CA ILE A 14 -12.31 -8.56 -1.38
C ILE A 14 -12.39 -7.05 -1.60
N ILE A 15 -11.38 -6.33 -1.12
CA ILE A 15 -11.29 -4.87 -1.28
C ILE A 15 -11.33 -4.48 -2.76
N SER A 16 -11.98 -3.35 -3.04
CA SER A 16 -12.14 -2.79 -4.37
C SER A 16 -11.91 -1.28 -4.35
N VAL A 17 -11.83 -0.67 -5.55
CA VAL A 17 -11.69 0.80 -5.67
C VAL A 17 -12.84 1.55 -5.00
N GLY A 18 -14.04 0.96 -4.95
CA GLY A 18 -15.20 1.57 -4.29
C GLY A 18 -15.10 1.62 -2.76
N ASP A 19 -14.14 0.91 -2.16
CA ASP A 19 -13.93 0.91 -0.71
C ASP A 19 -12.93 2.01 -0.26
N CYS A 20 -12.20 2.63 -1.19
CA CYS A 20 -11.12 3.59 -0.90
C CYS A 20 -11.54 4.72 0.05
N GLU A 21 -12.60 5.43 -0.28
CA GLU A 21 -13.09 6.59 0.48
C GLU A 21 -13.48 6.16 1.90
N SER A 22 -14.30 5.12 2.03
CA SER A 22 -14.73 4.62 3.35
C SER A 22 -13.58 4.14 4.23
N ILE A 23 -12.55 3.54 3.64
CA ILE A 23 -11.36 3.09 4.37
C ILE A 23 -10.55 4.31 4.81
N GLN A 24 -10.34 5.27 3.91
CA GLN A 24 -9.59 6.48 4.20
C GLN A 24 -10.25 7.29 5.32
N GLU A 25 -11.57 7.47 5.30
CA GLU A 25 -12.30 8.15 6.38
C GLU A 25 -12.09 7.50 7.75
N ILE A 26 -12.06 6.16 7.82
CA ILE A 26 -11.81 5.43 9.07
C ILE A 26 -10.37 5.64 9.52
N LEU A 27 -9.41 5.53 8.62
CA LEU A 27 -7.99 5.68 8.93
C LEU A 27 -7.66 7.12 9.39
N GLU A 28 -8.21 8.13 8.71
CA GLU A 28 -8.08 9.55 9.07
C GLU A 28 -8.70 9.85 10.44
N ARG A 29 -9.93 9.37 10.70
CA ARG A 29 -10.60 9.54 12.00
C ARG A 29 -9.78 8.98 13.16
N HIS A 30 -8.95 7.98 12.90
CA HIS A 30 -8.08 7.34 13.88
C HIS A 30 -6.60 7.72 13.73
N ASN A 31 -6.30 8.81 13.02
CA ASN A 31 -4.97 9.41 12.84
C ASN A 31 -3.90 8.44 12.30
N LYS A 32 -4.29 7.53 11.40
CA LYS A 32 -3.37 6.56 10.78
C LYS A 32 -2.64 7.17 9.60
N SER A 33 -1.30 7.08 9.59
CA SER A 33 -0.47 7.87 8.65
C SER A 33 0.71 7.12 8.01
N MET A 34 0.98 5.86 8.38
CA MET A 34 1.95 5.03 7.64
C MET A 34 1.63 4.93 6.14
N TRP A 35 2.63 4.77 5.28
CA TRP A 35 2.42 4.64 3.83
C TRP A 35 1.44 3.52 3.44
N VAL A 36 1.36 2.44 4.24
CA VAL A 36 0.44 1.31 3.99
C VAL A 36 -1.03 1.73 4.10
N HIS A 37 -1.33 2.79 4.86
CA HIS A 37 -2.68 3.34 5.03
C HIS A 37 -3.18 4.08 3.80
N PHE A 38 -2.33 4.29 2.79
CA PHE A 38 -2.75 4.84 1.51
C PHE A 38 -3.78 3.93 0.83
N SER A 39 -5.06 4.32 0.82
CA SER A 39 -6.15 3.42 0.40
C SER A 39 -6.03 2.90 -1.05
N PRO A 40 -5.54 3.67 -2.05
CA PRO A 40 -5.29 3.13 -3.39
C PRO A 40 -4.17 2.08 -3.43
N PHE A 41 -3.19 2.16 -2.53
CA PHE A 41 -2.19 1.10 -2.38
C PHE A 41 -2.88 -0.19 -1.91
N LEU A 42 -3.77 -0.15 -0.92
CA LEU A 42 -4.48 -1.34 -0.41
C LEU A 42 -5.22 -2.09 -1.51
N VAL A 43 -5.96 -1.35 -2.34
CA VAL A 43 -6.69 -1.92 -3.49
C VAL A 43 -5.72 -2.52 -4.51
N SER A 44 -4.64 -1.80 -4.82
CA SER A 44 -3.64 -2.22 -5.81
C SER A 44 -2.75 -3.37 -5.32
N TYR A 45 -2.61 -3.49 -4.01
CA TYR A 45 -1.89 -4.55 -3.32
C TYR A 45 -2.65 -5.88 -3.38
N SER A 46 -3.99 -5.83 -3.41
CA SER A 46 -4.86 -7.00 -3.64
C SER A 46 -4.71 -7.51 -5.09
N LEU A 47 -4.06 -8.67 -5.24
CA LEU A 47 -3.78 -9.35 -6.51
C LEU A 47 -4.36 -10.78 -6.50
N PRO A 48 -5.70 -10.93 -6.53
CA PRO A 48 -6.36 -12.23 -6.50
C PRO A 48 -6.03 -13.08 -7.75
N PRO A 49 -6.10 -14.43 -7.64
CA PRO A 49 -6.41 -15.20 -6.44
C PRO A 49 -5.17 -15.47 -5.56
N ARG A 50 -3.97 -15.08 -6.00
CA ARG A 50 -2.72 -15.43 -5.30
C ARG A 50 -2.51 -14.63 -4.02
N ARG A 51 -2.95 -13.38 -4.00
CA ARG A 51 -2.93 -12.51 -2.82
C ARG A 51 -4.21 -11.71 -2.80
N SER A 52 -5.17 -12.11 -2.00
CA SER A 52 -6.43 -11.38 -1.83
C SER A 52 -6.38 -10.59 -0.54
N LEU A 53 -6.78 -9.32 -0.57
CA LEU A 53 -7.00 -8.52 0.63
C LEU A 53 -8.51 -8.45 0.89
N TYR A 54 -8.92 -8.97 2.03
CA TYR A 54 -10.30 -9.02 2.49
C TYR A 54 -10.55 -7.93 3.51
N LEU A 55 -11.68 -7.24 3.32
CA LEU A 55 -12.22 -6.22 4.20
C LEU A 55 -13.29 -6.84 5.09
N LEU A 56 -13.14 -6.66 6.40
CA LEU A 56 -14.08 -7.10 7.42
C LEU A 56 -14.33 -5.97 8.43
N GLU A 57 -15.48 -6.04 9.08
CA GLU A 57 -15.78 -5.29 10.29
C GLU A 57 -15.93 -6.30 11.44
N VAL A 58 -15.14 -6.12 12.50
CA VAL A 58 -15.16 -7.01 13.67
C VAL A 58 -15.16 -6.13 14.91
N GLU A 59 -16.16 -6.29 15.79
CA GLU A 59 -16.30 -5.50 17.03
C GLU A 59 -16.23 -3.97 16.80
N GLY A 60 -16.70 -3.50 15.64
CA GLY A 60 -16.66 -2.08 15.25
C GLY A 60 -15.31 -1.60 14.72
N SER A 61 -14.35 -2.50 14.53
CA SER A 61 -13.04 -2.24 13.94
C SER A 61 -12.98 -2.67 12.48
N LEU A 62 -12.40 -1.83 11.64
CA LEU A 62 -11.91 -2.16 10.31
C LEU A 62 -10.79 -3.19 10.42
N VAL A 63 -10.93 -4.32 9.73
CA VAL A 63 -9.93 -5.40 9.69
C VAL A 63 -9.61 -5.72 8.23
N LEU A 64 -8.32 -5.70 7.88
CA LEU A 64 -7.82 -6.13 6.58
C LEU A 64 -7.04 -7.43 6.69
N ILE A 65 -7.63 -8.51 6.19
CA ILE A 65 -7.03 -9.84 6.16
C ILE A 65 -6.44 -10.10 4.78
N GLN A 66 -5.13 -10.35 4.73
CA GLN A 66 -4.46 -10.85 3.56
C GLN A 66 -4.51 -12.38 3.53
N VAL A 67 -5.05 -12.93 2.45
CA VAL A 67 -4.98 -14.37 2.14
C VAL A 67 -4.02 -14.57 0.97
N ASN A 68 -2.88 -15.20 1.24
CA ASN A 68 -1.90 -15.61 0.23
C ASN A 68 -2.04 -17.09 -0.08
N VAL A 69 -2.10 -17.43 -1.37
CA VAL A 69 -2.09 -18.81 -1.86
C VAL A 69 -0.82 -19.04 -2.67
N ARG A 70 0.07 -19.90 -2.15
CA ARG A 70 1.34 -20.25 -2.80
C ARG A 70 1.54 -21.76 -2.75
N ASN A 71 1.79 -22.38 -3.90
CA ASN A 71 2.04 -23.82 -4.03
C ASN A 71 0.95 -24.72 -3.39
N GLY A 72 -0.31 -24.24 -3.34
CA GLY A 72 -1.42 -24.96 -2.71
C GLY A 72 -1.54 -24.71 -1.20
N GLU A 73 -0.56 -24.06 -0.57
CA GLU A 73 -0.63 -23.62 0.82
C GLU A 73 -1.30 -22.25 0.91
N THR A 74 -2.16 -22.09 1.91
CA THR A 74 -2.85 -20.84 2.20
C THR A 74 -2.28 -20.26 3.49
N ARG A 75 -1.91 -18.99 3.45
CA ARG A 75 -1.46 -18.22 4.62
C ARG A 75 -2.33 -16.99 4.77
N THR A 76 -2.80 -16.76 5.98
CA THR A 76 -3.70 -15.68 6.37
C THR A 76 -3.01 -14.83 7.41
N ASP A 77 -2.89 -13.53 7.13
CA ASP A 77 -2.23 -12.54 7.99
C ASP A 77 -3.06 -11.25 8.00
N LEU A 78 -2.93 -10.43 9.04
CA LEU A 78 -3.45 -9.08 9.09
C LEU A 78 -2.49 -8.13 8.39
N LEU A 79 -3.00 -7.20 7.59
CA LEU A 79 -2.13 -6.25 6.89
C LEU A 79 -1.54 -5.21 7.86
N PHE A 80 -2.37 -4.67 8.74
CA PHE A 80 -2.01 -3.77 9.84
C PHE A 80 -3.00 -4.00 11.00
N PRO A 81 -2.78 -3.45 12.22
CA PRO A 81 -3.66 -3.66 13.35
C PRO A 81 -5.10 -3.21 13.07
N PRO A 82 -6.13 -3.86 13.63
CA PRO A 82 -7.51 -3.40 13.45
C PRO A 82 -7.70 -1.92 13.85
N VAL A 83 -8.55 -1.19 13.10
CA VAL A 83 -8.76 0.25 13.30
C VAL A 83 -10.24 0.58 13.57
N PRO A 84 -10.61 1.12 14.74
CA PRO A 84 -9.75 1.36 15.91
C PRO A 84 -9.30 0.07 16.57
N TYR A 85 -8.18 0.14 17.30
CA TYR A 85 -7.74 -0.94 18.16
C TYR A 85 -8.43 -0.82 19.53
N THR A 86 -9.09 -1.89 19.99
CA THR A 86 -9.93 -1.87 21.22
C THR A 86 -9.80 -3.18 22.02
N ASP A 87 -10.11 -3.16 23.32
CA ASP A 87 -10.07 -4.38 24.15
C ASP A 87 -10.93 -5.54 23.59
N ARG A 88 -12.03 -5.21 22.90
CA ARG A 88 -12.89 -6.22 22.26
C ARG A 88 -12.17 -6.91 21.10
N ILE A 89 -11.37 -6.17 20.34
CA ILE A 89 -10.60 -6.75 19.24
C ILE A 89 -9.47 -7.64 19.75
N ASN A 90 -8.88 -7.35 20.92
CA ASN A 90 -7.85 -8.20 21.54
C ASN A 90 -8.37 -9.64 21.75
N SER A 91 -9.59 -9.76 22.27
CA SER A 91 -10.24 -11.06 22.47
C SER A 91 -10.38 -11.83 21.15
N TRP A 92 -10.78 -11.14 20.07
CA TRP A 92 -10.89 -11.75 18.75
C TRP A 92 -9.51 -12.15 18.17
N LEU A 93 -8.50 -11.27 18.28
CA LEU A 93 -7.14 -11.52 17.81
C LEU A 93 -6.52 -12.78 18.43
N THR A 94 -6.75 -13.02 19.73
CA THR A 94 -6.29 -14.24 20.41
C THR A 94 -6.89 -15.52 19.83
N THR A 95 -8.12 -15.46 19.30
CA THR A 95 -8.80 -16.61 18.68
C THR A 95 -8.47 -16.78 17.20
N LEU A 96 -7.91 -15.76 16.56
CA LEU A 96 -7.71 -15.72 15.11
C LEU A 96 -6.83 -16.87 14.58
N PRO A 97 -5.70 -17.26 15.21
CA PRO A 97 -4.90 -18.40 14.75
C PRO A 97 -5.71 -19.70 14.66
N GLU A 98 -6.57 -19.98 15.64
CA GLU A 98 -7.46 -21.14 15.63
C GLU A 98 -8.49 -21.04 14.51
N ILE A 99 -9.12 -19.87 14.33
CA ILE A 99 -10.09 -19.63 13.25
C ILE A 99 -9.48 -19.94 11.88
N VAL A 100 -8.27 -19.42 11.61
CA VAL A 100 -7.60 -19.59 10.32
C VAL A 100 -6.85 -20.92 10.20
N GLY A 101 -6.77 -21.70 11.28
CA GLY A 101 -6.09 -23.00 11.31
C GLY A 101 -4.57 -22.87 11.19
N GLN A 102 -3.98 -21.88 11.84
CA GLN A 102 -2.54 -21.60 11.85
C GLN A 102 -2.00 -21.59 13.27
N GLU A 103 -0.71 -21.92 13.43
CA GLU A 103 -0.01 -21.81 14.71
C GLU A 103 0.12 -20.35 15.17
N ASP A 104 0.34 -19.45 14.21
CA ASP A 104 0.45 -18.01 14.45
C ASP A 104 -0.27 -17.21 13.34
N VAL A 105 -0.47 -15.92 13.61
CA VAL A 105 -0.95 -14.92 12.64
C VAL A 105 -0.03 -13.71 12.74
N ARG A 106 0.36 -13.13 11.60
CA ARG A 106 1.20 -11.93 11.57
C ARG A 106 0.34 -10.70 11.38
N ILE A 107 0.81 -9.59 11.93
CA ILE A 107 0.43 -8.25 11.51
C ILE A 107 1.61 -7.72 10.69
N ILE A 108 1.40 -7.45 9.40
CA ILE A 108 2.50 -7.24 8.44
C ILE A 108 3.18 -5.88 8.65
N TRP A 109 2.38 -4.83 8.87
CA TRP A 109 2.83 -3.46 9.06
C TRP A 109 2.27 -2.93 10.38
N VAL A 110 3.15 -2.38 11.21
CA VAL A 110 2.84 -1.85 12.53
C VAL A 110 3.77 -0.68 12.79
N ASP A 111 3.27 0.43 13.33
CA ASP A 111 4.10 1.55 13.78
C ASP A 111 4.59 1.40 15.24
N GLU A 112 5.39 2.36 15.71
CA GLU A 112 5.96 2.34 17.08
C GLU A 112 4.89 2.46 18.19
N GLU A 113 3.80 3.18 17.94
CA GLU A 113 2.72 3.34 18.91
C GLU A 113 1.91 2.04 19.00
N GLU A 114 1.55 1.48 17.85
CA GLU A 114 0.79 0.25 17.71
C GLU A 114 1.54 -0.96 18.30
N ILE A 115 2.86 -1.08 18.04
CA ILE A 115 3.63 -2.16 18.65
C ILE A 115 3.70 -2.00 20.17
N SER A 116 3.76 -0.76 20.67
CA SER A 116 3.72 -0.49 22.11
C SER A 116 2.39 -0.93 22.72
N GLN A 117 1.27 -0.70 22.04
CA GLN A 117 -0.06 -1.18 22.46
C GLN A 117 -0.16 -2.71 22.42
N LEU A 118 0.27 -3.35 21.32
CA LEU A 118 0.25 -4.80 21.16
C LEU A 118 1.09 -5.52 22.23
N ARG A 119 2.23 -4.93 22.63
CA ARG A 119 3.08 -5.48 23.69
C ARG A 119 2.42 -5.51 25.05
N LEU A 120 1.54 -4.56 25.36
CA LEU A 120 0.80 -4.56 26.62
C LEU A 120 -0.17 -5.74 26.73
N GLU A 121 -0.72 -6.18 25.60
CA GLU A 121 -1.70 -7.26 25.54
C GLU A 121 -1.04 -8.63 25.34
N PHE A 122 -0.08 -8.73 24.41
CA PHE A 122 0.44 -10.01 23.94
C PHE A 122 1.84 -10.35 24.45
N ASP A 123 2.56 -9.41 25.06
CA ASP A 123 3.93 -9.52 25.63
C ASP A 123 4.74 -10.76 25.20
N GLU A 124 4.78 -11.82 26.01
CA GLU A 124 5.57 -13.05 25.77
C GLU A 124 5.15 -13.84 24.52
N ASN A 125 3.93 -13.63 24.01
CA ASN A 125 3.38 -14.26 22.81
C ASN A 125 3.58 -13.39 21.54
N LEU A 126 4.30 -12.27 21.63
CA LEU A 126 4.53 -11.36 20.52
C LEU A 126 6.01 -11.35 20.09
N ALA A 127 6.27 -11.83 18.88
CA ALA A 127 7.54 -11.62 18.19
C ALA A 127 7.40 -10.49 17.16
N TRP A 128 8.38 -9.59 17.10
CA TRP A 128 8.41 -8.48 16.14
C TRP A 128 9.83 -8.25 15.61
N ASP A 129 9.90 -7.60 14.46
CA ASP A 129 11.15 -7.32 13.74
C ASP A 129 11.03 -5.97 13.01
N GLU A 130 12.09 -5.17 13.07
CA GLU A 130 12.11 -3.86 12.41
C GLU A 130 12.31 -4.03 10.90
N LYS A 131 11.33 -3.57 10.10
CA LYS A 131 11.41 -3.67 8.62
C LYS A 131 12.18 -2.52 7.98
N GLY A 132 12.21 -1.37 8.62
CA GLY A 132 12.87 -0.17 8.13
C GLY A 132 12.09 1.08 8.48
N VAL A 133 12.64 2.22 8.07
CA VAL A 133 12.06 3.54 8.34
C VAL A 133 11.28 4.05 7.13
N GLU A 134 10.18 4.76 7.41
CA GLU A 134 9.47 5.52 6.40
C GLU A 134 10.14 6.88 6.18
N TYR A 135 10.20 7.33 4.92
CA TYR A 135 10.75 8.64 4.58
C TYR A 135 9.62 9.64 4.42
N ILE A 136 9.45 10.49 5.42
CA ILE A 136 8.49 11.60 5.40
C ILE A 136 9.26 12.89 5.10
N TYR A 137 8.80 13.63 4.11
CA TYR A 137 9.43 14.87 3.67
C TYR A 137 8.50 16.05 3.90
N GLU A 138 9.07 17.19 4.29
CA GLU A 138 8.39 18.47 4.24
C GLU A 138 8.33 18.94 2.78
N PRO A 139 7.13 19.01 2.16
CA PRO A 139 7.02 19.32 0.73
C PRO A 139 7.67 20.65 0.38
N GLU A 140 7.56 21.63 1.30
CA GLU A 140 8.09 22.97 1.09
C GLU A 140 9.63 23.00 0.99
N LYS A 141 10.32 22.11 1.69
CA LYS A 141 11.79 22.02 1.56
C LYS A 141 12.19 21.32 0.27
N VAL A 142 11.42 20.31 -0.15
CA VAL A 142 11.74 19.53 -1.35
C VAL A 142 11.53 20.35 -2.62
N TRP A 143 10.43 21.11 -2.76
CA TRP A 143 10.16 21.85 -4.00
C TRP A 143 10.96 23.16 -4.15
N THR A 144 11.33 23.83 -3.04
CA THR A 144 12.17 25.04 -3.04
C THR A 144 13.64 24.67 -3.28
N MET A 145 14.03 23.49 -2.80
CA MET A 145 15.39 22.97 -2.91
C MET A 145 16.42 23.95 -2.34
N GLU A 146 16.08 24.67 -1.27
CA GLU A 146 16.96 25.68 -0.69
C GLU A 146 18.04 25.07 0.21
N GLY A 147 19.25 25.62 0.17
CA GLY A 147 20.37 25.12 0.99
C GLY A 147 21.37 24.25 0.24
N SER A 148 22.38 23.79 0.98
CA SER A 148 23.55 23.08 0.43
C SER A 148 23.29 21.60 0.20
N GLU A 149 22.43 21.01 1.01
CA GLU A 149 21.95 19.63 0.99
C GLU A 149 21.22 19.29 -0.33
N PHE A 150 20.49 20.23 -0.92
CA PHE A 150 19.80 20.02 -2.20
C PHE A 150 20.67 20.30 -3.44
N ARG A 151 21.97 20.59 -3.28
CA ARG A 151 22.88 20.91 -4.40
C ARG A 151 22.85 19.83 -5.49
N ASP A 152 22.87 18.56 -5.09
CA ASP A 152 22.91 17.45 -6.04
C ASP A 152 21.54 17.17 -6.67
N MET A 153 20.44 17.44 -5.93
CA MET A 153 19.09 17.41 -6.49
C MET A 153 18.91 18.48 -7.57
N ARG A 154 19.31 19.74 -7.29
CA ARG A 154 19.28 20.83 -8.28
C ARG A 154 20.09 20.51 -9.53
N LYS A 155 21.25 19.85 -9.39
CA LYS A 155 22.05 19.39 -10.55
C LYS A 155 21.30 18.35 -11.39
N ARG A 156 20.60 17.39 -10.75
CA ARG A 156 19.80 16.38 -11.45
C ARG A 156 18.61 17.01 -12.18
N VAL A 157 17.89 17.91 -11.54
CA VAL A 157 16.78 18.68 -12.15
C VAL A 157 17.28 19.45 -13.37
N ARG A 158 18.32 20.26 -13.22
CA ARG A 158 18.93 21.01 -14.35
C ARG A 158 19.41 20.12 -15.50
N LYS A 159 19.83 18.89 -15.20
CA LYS A 159 20.21 17.93 -16.24
C LYS A 159 18.97 17.41 -16.98
N ALA A 160 17.89 17.13 -16.26
CA ALA A 160 16.63 16.69 -16.85
C ALA A 160 15.98 17.79 -17.70
N GLU A 161 15.99 19.05 -17.24
CA GLU A 161 15.45 20.22 -17.96
C GLU A 161 16.06 20.41 -19.36
N LYS A 162 17.32 20.01 -19.57
CA LYS A 162 17.99 20.10 -20.88
C LYS A 162 17.37 19.21 -21.95
N ASN A 163 16.57 18.22 -21.54
CA ASN A 163 15.85 17.35 -22.46
C ASN A 163 14.47 17.92 -22.84
N PHE A 164 14.14 19.15 -22.42
CA PHE A 164 12.85 19.81 -22.64
C PHE A 164 11.65 18.90 -22.29
N PRO A 165 11.59 18.39 -21.05
CA PRO A 165 10.50 17.52 -20.62
C PRO A 165 9.16 18.26 -20.61
N ASP A 166 8.13 17.62 -21.12
CA ASP A 166 6.74 18.06 -21.05
C ASP A 166 6.05 17.34 -19.88
N PHE A 167 5.68 18.10 -18.85
CA PHE A 167 5.02 17.59 -17.63
C PHE A 167 3.51 17.79 -17.75
N MET A 168 2.76 16.71 -17.55
CA MET A 168 1.30 16.73 -17.63
C MET A 168 0.68 15.84 -16.56
N ASP A 169 -0.55 16.17 -16.17
CA ASP A 169 -1.35 15.29 -15.34
C ASP A 169 -1.60 13.98 -16.08
N LEU A 170 -1.54 12.87 -15.35
CA LEU A 170 -1.78 11.56 -15.90
C LEU A 170 -3.26 11.44 -16.26
N SER A 171 -3.53 11.13 -17.52
CA SER A 171 -4.88 10.86 -18.01
C SER A 171 -5.02 9.42 -18.50
N VAL A 172 -6.26 9.00 -18.76
CA VAL A 172 -6.57 7.68 -19.32
C VAL A 172 -5.84 7.44 -20.65
N ASP A 173 -5.65 8.49 -21.45
CA ASP A 173 -4.97 8.42 -22.74
C ASP A 173 -3.48 8.04 -22.62
N ASN A 174 -2.87 8.31 -21.47
CA ASN A 174 -1.45 8.03 -21.22
C ASN A 174 -1.21 6.63 -20.63
N ILE A 175 -2.25 5.93 -20.15
CA ILE A 175 -2.10 4.68 -19.38
C ILE A 175 -1.37 3.61 -20.16
N PHE A 176 -1.65 3.48 -21.46
CA PHE A 176 -0.97 2.49 -22.31
C PHE A 176 0.55 2.77 -22.39
N GLU A 177 0.94 4.02 -22.63
CA GLU A 177 2.36 4.39 -22.69
C GLU A 177 3.06 4.16 -21.33
N CYS A 178 2.39 4.50 -20.22
CA CYS A 178 2.91 4.24 -18.87
C CYS A 178 3.08 2.73 -18.58
N GLN A 179 2.15 1.89 -19.05
CA GLN A 179 2.27 0.43 -18.94
C GLN A 179 3.46 -0.11 -19.73
N GLU A 180 3.69 0.37 -20.95
CA GLU A 180 4.85 -0.01 -21.76
C GLU A 180 6.16 0.43 -21.10
N LEU A 181 6.21 1.65 -20.56
CA LEU A 181 7.36 2.13 -19.78
C LEU A 181 7.61 1.24 -18.55
N LEU A 182 6.57 0.88 -17.79
CA LEU A 182 6.68 0.01 -16.62
C LEU A 182 7.19 -1.39 -16.99
N LYS A 183 6.74 -1.95 -18.12
CA LYS A 183 7.25 -3.24 -18.65
C LYS A 183 8.72 -3.13 -19.04
N LYS A 184 9.11 -2.08 -19.77
CA LYS A 184 10.50 -1.80 -20.14
C LYS A 184 11.37 -1.68 -18.88
N TRP A 185 10.95 -0.89 -17.90
CA TRP A 185 11.65 -0.73 -16.63
C TRP A 185 11.83 -2.07 -15.89
N ARG A 186 10.77 -2.89 -15.80
CA ARG A 186 10.86 -4.22 -15.19
C ARG A 186 11.84 -5.14 -15.92
N SER A 187 11.89 -5.09 -17.24
CA SER A 187 12.82 -5.90 -18.04
C SER A 187 14.28 -5.52 -17.80
N LEU A 188 14.56 -4.23 -17.58
CA LEU A 188 15.90 -3.69 -17.36
C LEU A 188 16.37 -3.88 -15.91
N GLN A 189 15.50 -3.56 -14.95
CA GLN A 189 15.83 -3.55 -13.52
C GLN A 189 15.59 -4.91 -12.85
N GLY A 190 14.56 -5.65 -13.27
CA GLY A 190 14.21 -6.96 -12.69
C GLY A 190 15.26 -8.05 -12.90
N ARG A 191 16.22 -7.84 -13.83
CA ARG A 191 17.40 -8.70 -14.01
C ARG A 191 18.49 -8.46 -12.97
N LYS A 192 18.52 -7.28 -12.35
CA LYS A 192 19.56 -6.85 -11.39
C LYS A 192 19.06 -6.82 -9.96
N ASN A 193 17.77 -6.53 -9.76
CA ASN A 193 17.14 -6.43 -8.45
C ASN A 193 15.95 -7.40 -8.38
N SER A 194 16.09 -8.46 -7.60
CA SER A 194 15.03 -9.46 -7.37
C SER A 194 13.81 -8.84 -6.70
N PHE A 195 14.02 -7.77 -5.93
CA PHE A 195 13.00 -7.04 -5.20
C PHE A 195 12.82 -5.64 -5.79
N LEU A 196 11.87 -5.51 -6.71
CA LEU A 196 11.25 -4.22 -7.00
C LEU A 196 9.85 -4.38 -6.43
N LEU A 197 9.69 -3.93 -5.18
CA LEU A 197 8.44 -4.00 -4.43
C LEU A 197 7.25 -3.55 -5.28
N ASP A 198 7.46 -2.58 -6.17
CA ASP A 198 6.39 -1.81 -6.79
C ASP A 198 5.72 -2.38 -8.02
N TRP A 199 6.32 -3.32 -8.78
CA TRP A 199 5.80 -3.58 -10.13
C TRP A 199 4.35 -4.08 -10.17
N GLY A 200 4.00 -5.03 -9.30
CA GLY A 200 2.70 -5.69 -9.33
C GLY A 200 1.56 -4.73 -9.00
N TYR A 201 1.69 -3.97 -7.92
CA TYR A 201 0.67 -3.03 -7.50
C TYR A 201 0.73 -1.70 -8.25
N THR A 202 1.88 -1.19 -8.69
CA THR A 202 1.91 -0.04 -9.61
C THR A 202 1.17 -0.37 -10.92
N ARG A 203 1.36 -1.58 -11.46
CA ARG A 203 0.60 -2.03 -12.63
C ARG A 203 -0.90 -2.13 -12.32
N ALA A 204 -1.27 -2.65 -11.15
CA ALA A 204 -2.67 -2.74 -10.75
C ALA A 204 -3.31 -1.35 -10.56
N ALA A 205 -2.58 -0.39 -9.99
CA ALA A 205 -3.01 1.00 -9.85
C ALA A 205 -3.23 1.64 -11.22
N LEU A 206 -2.27 1.52 -12.15
CA LEU A 206 -2.43 2.01 -13.53
C LEU A 206 -3.65 1.39 -14.24
N ASN A 207 -3.84 0.08 -14.11
CA ASN A 207 -4.98 -0.61 -14.73
C ASN A 207 -6.34 -0.12 -14.21
N ASN A 208 -6.39 0.26 -12.94
CA ASN A 208 -7.60 0.76 -12.29
C ASN A 208 -7.65 2.29 -12.20
N PHE A 209 -6.69 3.02 -12.78
CA PHE A 209 -6.56 4.48 -12.61
C PHE A 209 -7.86 5.22 -12.92
N HIS A 210 -8.51 4.88 -14.03
CA HIS A 210 -9.80 5.43 -14.46
C HIS A 210 -10.99 5.17 -13.52
N ARG A 211 -10.82 4.29 -12.52
CA ARG A 211 -11.87 3.93 -11.55
C ARG A 211 -11.71 4.68 -10.23
N PHE A 212 -10.51 5.18 -9.94
CA PHE A 212 -10.29 6.00 -8.76
C PHE A 212 -10.87 7.40 -9.02
N SER A 213 -11.38 8.01 -7.95
CA SER A 213 -11.69 9.43 -7.99
C SER A 213 -10.39 10.24 -7.99
N THR A 214 -10.44 11.46 -8.53
CA THR A 214 -9.28 12.36 -8.60
C THR A 214 -8.78 12.80 -7.23
N GLU A 215 -9.63 12.72 -6.21
CA GLU A 215 -9.33 13.02 -4.82
C GLU A 215 -8.51 11.89 -4.17
N ASN A 216 -8.77 10.64 -4.56
CA ASN A 216 -8.12 9.46 -3.99
C ASN A 216 -6.80 9.11 -4.68
N LEU A 217 -6.76 9.18 -6.01
CA LEU A 217 -5.56 8.86 -6.80
C LEU A 217 -5.45 9.78 -8.01
N TYR A 218 -4.37 10.53 -8.05
CA TYR A 218 -3.94 11.34 -9.19
C TYR A 218 -2.51 10.97 -9.59
N GLY A 219 -2.00 11.57 -10.65
CA GLY A 219 -0.66 11.28 -11.11
C GLY A 219 -0.17 12.25 -12.16
N TRP A 220 1.07 12.05 -12.57
CA TRP A 220 1.73 12.81 -13.62
C TRP A 220 2.44 11.88 -14.58
N CYS A 221 2.59 12.32 -15.83
CA CYS A 221 3.55 11.73 -16.75
C CYS A 221 4.46 12.80 -17.35
N VAL A 222 5.64 12.35 -17.78
CA VAL A 222 6.66 13.21 -18.38
C VAL A 222 6.97 12.70 -19.76
N LYS A 223 6.81 13.55 -20.77
CA LYS A 223 7.16 13.25 -22.16
C LYS A 223 8.48 13.90 -22.54
N VAL A 224 9.32 13.16 -23.25
CA VAL A 224 10.55 13.68 -23.90
C VAL A 224 10.50 13.23 -25.35
N GLU A 225 10.66 14.19 -26.27
CA GLU A 225 10.53 13.94 -27.73
C GLU A 225 9.22 13.21 -28.10
N GLY A 226 8.13 13.52 -27.39
CA GLY A 226 6.79 12.94 -27.61
C GLY A 226 6.52 11.60 -26.93
N ASN A 227 7.52 10.97 -26.29
CA ASN A 227 7.38 9.66 -25.65
C ASN A 227 7.29 9.79 -24.13
N VAL A 228 6.42 9.02 -23.47
CA VAL A 228 6.42 8.92 -21.99
C VAL A 228 7.72 8.27 -21.50
N GLU A 229 8.49 9.03 -20.73
CA GLU A 229 9.76 8.60 -20.12
C GLU A 229 9.72 8.51 -18.59
N ALA A 230 8.68 9.08 -17.96
CA ALA A 230 8.40 8.89 -16.54
C ALA A 230 6.90 9.00 -16.24
N PHE A 231 6.47 8.39 -15.14
CA PHE A 231 5.17 8.65 -14.54
C PHE A 231 5.25 8.49 -13.02
N ALA A 232 4.30 9.11 -12.32
CA ALA A 232 4.11 8.96 -10.89
C ALA A 232 2.61 8.90 -10.58
N LEU A 233 2.26 8.20 -9.51
CA LEU A 233 0.92 8.14 -8.94
C LEU A 233 1.01 8.62 -7.49
N ALA A 234 0.02 9.37 -7.04
CA ALA A 234 -0.02 9.98 -5.72
C ALA A 234 -1.47 10.15 -5.25
N GLY A 235 -1.63 10.37 -3.95
CA GLY A 235 -2.91 10.65 -3.32
C GLY A 235 -2.70 10.95 -1.83
N PRO A 236 -3.74 11.42 -1.14
CA PRO A 236 -3.69 11.68 0.29
C PRO A 236 -3.57 10.38 1.10
N ILE A 237 -2.84 10.44 2.23
CA ILE A 237 -2.81 9.37 3.25
C ILE A 237 -3.68 9.80 4.43
N ASN A 238 -3.52 11.05 4.85
CA ASN A 238 -4.29 11.74 5.88
C ASN A 238 -4.35 13.25 5.57
N GLU A 239 -5.26 13.97 6.23
CA GLU A 239 -5.33 15.45 6.24
C GLU A 239 -4.37 16.09 7.25
#